data_AF-A0A8T0VW49-F1
#
_entry.id   AF-A0A8T0VW49-F1
#
_cell.length_a   1.000
_cell.length_b   1.000
_cell.length_c   1.000
_cell.angle_alpha   90.00
_cell.angle_beta   90.00
_cell.angle_gamma   90.00
#
_symmetry.space_group_name_H-M   'P 1'
#
loop_
_entity.id
_entity.type
_entity.pdbx_description
1 polymer ?
#
loop_
_entity_poly.entity_id
_entity_poly.type
_entity_poly.pdbx_seq_one_letter_code
_entity_poly.pdbx_strand_id
1 'polypeptide(L)'
;MRLLPLLLLVICSPWPLLQSADAGRTLAEAGAARRPRVRAVSLGGWLVTEGWVKPSLFDGIPNNDLLDGTQLQFKSVARNRYLAAEQGGGGAIVADREQPSGWETFKLWRINETTFNFRVFGNQFVGVDISGRVVATATTPGPSETFQLVRRDGDKTRVRIRAPNGLFLQAKTMDSVTADHSEDTNWGDDDPSVFVTNSVAHLQGEYQLCNGYGIRKARQVLRDHWRTFITESDFSFIASSGLNAVRIPVGWWIASDPRPPRPFVGGSLRALDNAFRWAEKYNLDIIVDLHAAPGSQNPYEHSATRDGSQEWGTRDESIAQTVQVIDFLASRYAESPSLLAVSLLNSPLAPGATLRSLTKYYRLGYDAVRRHTRTAYVVMPARLAADDTELLGFAGRFSRAVLDVHYYNLFSGAFDRLTADDTELLGFAGRFSRAVLDVHYYNLFSGAFDRLTADENIDFVRRNRSSDLAAVTRRNGRPLTFVGEWVAEWNVRGASERDYQRFAQVQQDVYGRATFGWAYWMLKNVNHHWSMQWMIQNGYITLDSSRSRAIISPPDGDEQMEMESAGRLKQDAVQAS
;
A
#
# COMPACT_ATOMS: atom_id res chain seq x y z
N MET A 1 95.53 -1.04 -13.91
CA MET A 1 94.82 -1.54 -12.72
C MET A 1 93.51 -2.17 -13.18
N ARG A 2 93.42 -3.51 -13.07
CA ARG A 2 92.29 -4.48 -13.17
C ARG A 2 90.96 -4.02 -13.78
N LEU A 3 90.25 -4.71 -14.68
CA LEU A 3 90.36 -5.96 -15.46
C LEU A 3 89.13 -5.92 -16.42
N LEU A 4 89.28 -6.25 -17.70
CA LEU A 4 88.16 -6.68 -18.58
C LEU A 4 87.70 -8.10 -18.14
N PRO A 5 86.47 -8.61 -18.45
CA PRO A 5 86.15 -9.07 -19.83
C PRO A 5 84.65 -9.21 -20.27
N LEU A 6 84.45 -9.40 -21.60
CA LEU A 6 83.56 -10.33 -22.35
C LEU A 6 82.05 -10.48 -21.95
N LEU A 7 81.04 -10.77 -22.79
CA LEU A 7 80.92 -11.45 -24.08
C LEU A 7 79.51 -11.20 -24.71
N LEU A 8 79.46 -11.46 -26.02
CA LEU A 8 78.41 -11.57 -27.04
C LEU A 8 77.07 -12.33 -26.77
N LEU A 9 76.01 -11.85 -27.46
CA LEU A 9 75.00 -12.50 -28.35
C LEU A 9 73.80 -13.40 -27.87
N VAL A 10 72.58 -12.93 -28.23
CA VAL A 10 71.33 -13.56 -28.81
C VAL A 10 70.45 -14.60 -28.04
N ILE A 11 69.11 -14.38 -28.09
CA ILE A 11 67.99 -15.25 -28.61
C ILE A 11 66.69 -15.26 -27.75
N CYS A 12 65.55 -15.01 -28.43
CA CYS A 12 64.15 -15.46 -28.22
C CYS A 12 63.13 -14.73 -27.31
N SER A 13 62.22 -13.97 -27.97
CA SER A 13 60.73 -14.12 -28.08
C SER A 13 59.81 -14.20 -26.81
N PRO A 14 58.45 -14.07 -26.94
CA PRO A 14 57.70 -12.97 -26.32
C PRO A 14 56.68 -13.40 -25.24
N TRP A 15 56.30 -12.50 -24.32
CA TRP A 15 55.02 -12.62 -23.61
C TRP A 15 54.51 -11.24 -23.16
N PRO A 16 53.26 -10.86 -23.47
CA PRO A 16 52.73 -9.57 -23.07
C PRO A 16 52.38 -9.55 -21.58
N LEU A 17 52.80 -8.47 -20.92
CA LEU A 17 52.29 -8.03 -19.63
C LEU A 17 50.79 -7.73 -19.76
N LEU A 18 49.95 -8.71 -19.43
CA LEU A 18 48.54 -8.48 -19.13
C LEU A 18 48.40 -8.11 -17.65
N GLN A 19 47.83 -6.94 -17.44
CA GLN A 19 47.54 -6.31 -16.15
C GLN A 19 46.79 -7.25 -15.22
N SER A 20 47.36 -7.52 -14.04
CA SER A 20 46.78 -8.35 -12.97
C SER A 20 45.65 -7.66 -12.18
N ALA A 21 44.96 -6.69 -12.76
CA ALA A 21 43.88 -5.95 -12.10
C ALA A 21 42.49 -6.59 -12.31
N ASP A 22 42.28 -7.33 -13.40
CA ASP A 22 40.97 -7.92 -13.73
C ASP A 22 40.72 -9.30 -13.11
N ALA A 23 41.78 -10.07 -12.81
CA ALA A 23 41.68 -11.36 -12.14
C ALA A 23 41.26 -11.21 -10.65
N GLY A 24 41.64 -10.10 -10.01
CA GLY A 24 41.23 -9.78 -8.64
C GLY A 24 39.78 -9.34 -8.50
N ARG A 25 39.19 -8.74 -9.54
CA ARG A 25 37.76 -8.35 -9.58
C ARG A 25 36.84 -9.54 -9.82
N THR A 26 37.25 -10.46 -10.69
CA THR A 26 36.46 -11.65 -11.05
C THR A 26 36.35 -12.67 -9.90
N LEU A 27 37.39 -12.81 -9.08
CA LEU A 27 37.33 -13.67 -7.89
C LEU A 27 36.53 -13.08 -6.72
N ALA A 28 36.52 -11.75 -6.56
CA ALA A 28 35.68 -11.08 -5.56
C ALA A 28 34.18 -11.13 -5.91
N GLU A 29 33.83 -11.15 -7.20
CA GLU A 29 32.46 -11.37 -7.66
C GLU A 29 32.03 -12.85 -7.62
N ALA A 30 32.98 -13.79 -7.73
CA ALA A 30 32.71 -15.23 -7.65
C ALA A 30 32.61 -15.78 -6.21
N GLY A 31 33.21 -15.10 -5.21
CA GLY A 31 33.28 -15.56 -3.82
C GLY A 31 32.20 -15.02 -2.88
N ALA A 32 31.37 -14.05 -3.29
CA ALA A 32 30.21 -13.67 -2.50
C ALA A 32 29.14 -14.74 -2.69
N ALA A 33 29.01 -15.66 -1.71
CA ALA A 33 27.88 -16.59 -1.64
C ALA A 33 26.61 -15.84 -2.03
N ARG A 34 26.04 -16.20 -3.19
CA ARG A 34 24.90 -15.48 -3.77
C ARG A 34 23.78 -15.55 -2.72
N ARG A 35 23.49 -14.42 -2.05
CA ARG A 35 22.46 -14.35 -0.99
C ARG A 35 21.19 -15.06 -1.52
N PRO A 36 20.52 -15.90 -0.69
CA PRO A 36 19.27 -16.51 -1.08
C PRO A 36 18.28 -15.45 -1.59
N ARG A 37 17.42 -15.81 -2.54
CA ARG A 37 16.34 -14.91 -2.97
C ARG A 37 15.45 -14.59 -1.78
N VAL A 38 14.97 -13.35 -1.76
CA VAL A 38 14.05 -12.86 -0.73
C VAL A 38 12.74 -13.64 -0.80
N ARG A 39 12.33 -14.21 0.33
CA ARG A 39 11.00 -14.76 0.58
C ARG A 39 10.49 -14.04 1.83
N ALA A 40 9.74 -12.98 1.59
CA ALA A 40 9.35 -12.04 2.61
C ALA A 40 7.85 -12.06 2.88
N VAL A 41 7.48 -11.42 3.98
CA VAL A 41 6.09 -11.08 4.32
C VAL A 41 6.04 -9.64 4.81
N SER A 42 5.00 -8.91 4.41
CA SER A 42 4.74 -7.55 4.87
C SER A 42 4.11 -7.54 6.26
N LEU A 43 4.52 -6.59 7.10
CA LEU A 43 3.96 -6.33 8.43
C LEU A 43 3.00 -5.13 8.41
N GLY A 44 2.19 -5.01 7.36
CA GLY A 44 1.19 -3.93 7.24
C GLY A 44 0.13 -4.00 8.35
N GLY A 45 -0.55 -2.87 8.56
CA GLY A 45 -1.44 -2.67 9.70
C GLY A 45 -0.74 -2.56 11.06
N TRP A 46 0.60 -2.67 11.16
CA TRP A 46 1.33 -2.59 12.43
C TRP A 46 1.81 -1.17 12.78
N LEU A 47 2.84 -0.65 12.11
CA LEU A 47 3.40 0.69 12.36
C LEU A 47 2.76 1.79 11.49
N VAL A 48 1.89 1.38 10.58
CA VAL A 48 0.92 2.21 9.87
C VAL A 48 -0.41 1.47 9.94
N THR A 49 -1.40 2.09 10.58
CA THR A 49 -2.69 1.45 10.84
C THR A 49 -3.63 1.55 9.64
N GLU A 50 -4.30 0.44 9.32
CA GLU A 50 -5.36 0.34 8.31
C GLU A 50 -6.58 -0.38 8.90
N GLY A 51 -7.75 0.24 8.78
CA GLY A 51 -9.00 -0.24 9.38
C GLY A 51 -9.43 -1.58 8.84
N TRP A 52 -9.32 -1.82 7.54
CA TRP A 52 -9.69 -3.12 6.95
C TRP A 52 -8.79 -4.28 7.42
N VAL A 53 -7.55 -4.01 7.85
CA VAL A 53 -6.61 -5.01 8.41
C VAL A 53 -6.98 -5.36 9.85
N LYS A 54 -7.32 -4.35 10.66
CA LYS A 54 -7.70 -4.51 12.07
C LYS A 54 -8.83 -3.55 12.45
N PRO A 55 -10.10 -3.86 12.07
CA PRO A 55 -11.23 -2.95 12.25
C PRO A 55 -11.48 -2.60 13.71
N SER A 56 -11.24 -3.57 14.61
CA SER A 56 -11.49 -3.40 16.04
C SER A 56 -10.66 -2.30 16.71
N LEU A 57 -9.63 -1.75 16.04
CA LEU A 57 -8.93 -0.57 16.53
C LEU A 57 -9.79 0.70 16.52
N PHE A 58 -10.91 0.71 15.77
CA PHE A 58 -11.77 1.87 15.57
C PHE A 58 -13.10 1.78 16.34
N ASP A 59 -13.45 0.60 16.87
CA ASP A 59 -14.76 0.34 17.52
C ASP A 59 -15.06 1.27 18.69
N GLY A 60 -14.04 1.68 19.43
CA GLY A 60 -14.20 2.55 20.60
C GLY A 60 -14.31 4.04 20.28
N ILE A 61 -14.28 4.45 19.01
CA ILE A 61 -14.34 5.87 18.63
C ILE A 61 -15.81 6.34 18.63
N PRO A 62 -16.17 7.39 19.38
CA PRO A 62 -17.53 7.95 19.34
C PRO A 62 -17.86 8.51 17.96
N ASN A 63 -19.07 8.25 17.45
CA ASN A 63 -19.47 8.62 16.08
C ASN A 63 -18.41 8.21 15.05
N ASN A 64 -18.01 6.93 15.08
CA ASN A 64 -16.99 6.36 14.18
C ASN A 64 -17.40 6.37 12.70
N ASP A 65 -18.66 6.65 12.38
CA ASP A 65 -19.13 6.87 11.02
C ASP A 65 -18.86 8.30 10.54
N LEU A 66 -18.48 9.21 11.44
CA LEU A 66 -18.15 10.62 11.17
C LEU A 66 -16.67 10.93 11.45
N LEU A 67 -15.75 10.04 11.11
CA LEU A 67 -14.30 10.32 11.26
C LEU A 67 -13.86 11.44 10.31
N ASP A 68 -12.68 12.01 10.58
CA ASP A 68 -12.05 12.99 9.69
C ASP A 68 -11.91 12.38 8.27
N GLY A 69 -12.30 13.12 7.25
CA GLY A 69 -12.31 12.67 5.88
C GLY A 69 -13.56 11.91 5.43
N THR A 70 -14.51 11.57 6.32
CA THR A 70 -15.81 11.03 5.89
C THR A 70 -16.44 11.98 4.87
N GLN A 71 -16.95 11.42 3.77
CA GLN A 71 -17.63 12.15 2.72
C GLN A 71 -19.13 11.99 2.86
N LEU A 72 -19.83 13.11 3.06
CA LEU A 72 -21.28 13.16 3.21
C LEU A 72 -21.92 13.97 2.08
N GLN A 73 -23.12 13.56 1.69
CA GLN A 73 -24.04 14.35 0.90
C GLN A 73 -25.25 14.68 1.78
N PHE A 74 -25.76 15.91 1.67
CA PHE A 74 -26.91 16.38 2.45
C PHE A 74 -28.08 16.63 1.52
N LYS A 75 -29.20 15.94 1.74
CA LYS A 75 -30.45 16.16 1.00
C LYS A 75 -31.45 16.89 1.89
N SER A 76 -31.86 18.09 1.48
CA SER A 76 -32.95 18.82 2.13
C SER A 76 -34.24 18.01 1.99
N VAL A 77 -34.94 17.77 3.10
CA VAL A 77 -36.22 17.08 3.08
C VAL A 77 -37.34 17.97 2.53
N ALA A 78 -37.37 19.25 2.94
CA ALA A 78 -38.36 20.23 2.49
C ALA A 78 -38.27 20.56 0.99
N ARG A 79 -37.07 20.46 0.41
CA ARG A 79 -36.86 20.72 -1.04
C ARG A 79 -36.74 19.45 -1.86
N ASN A 80 -36.51 18.30 -1.24
CA ASN A 80 -36.16 17.06 -1.92
C ASN A 80 -35.02 17.26 -2.94
N ARG A 81 -33.97 17.99 -2.52
CA ARG A 81 -32.79 18.36 -3.32
C ARG A 81 -31.52 18.29 -2.48
N TYR A 82 -30.41 17.95 -3.11
CA TYR A 82 -29.09 17.90 -2.48
C TYR A 82 -28.48 19.30 -2.37
N LEU A 83 -27.74 19.50 -1.28
CA LEU A 83 -26.88 20.66 -1.13
C LEU A 83 -25.71 20.56 -2.09
N ALA A 84 -25.33 21.69 -2.70
CA ALA A 84 -24.19 21.79 -3.60
C ALA A 84 -23.36 23.03 -3.32
N ALA A 85 -22.04 22.90 -3.42
CA ALA A 85 -21.13 24.02 -3.49
C ALA A 85 -21.01 24.49 -4.93
N GLU A 86 -21.54 25.68 -5.22
CA GLU A 86 -21.48 26.23 -6.58
C GLU A 86 -20.04 26.37 -7.06
N GLN A 87 -19.81 26.03 -8.34
CA GLN A 87 -18.48 25.97 -8.97
C GLN A 87 -17.53 24.94 -8.33
N GLY A 88 -18.07 24.03 -7.51
CA GLY A 88 -17.33 23.11 -6.65
C GLY A 88 -16.73 23.79 -5.42
N GLY A 89 -16.92 25.10 -5.25
CA GLY A 89 -16.25 25.96 -4.30
C GLY A 89 -16.02 27.35 -4.88
N GLY A 90 -15.97 28.36 -4.03
CA GLY A 90 -15.79 29.77 -4.41
C GLY A 90 -17.11 30.55 -4.52
N GLY A 91 -18.24 29.87 -4.29
CA GLY A 91 -19.57 30.46 -4.37
C GLY A 91 -20.46 30.13 -3.17
N ALA A 92 -21.77 30.26 -3.39
CA ALA A 92 -22.80 29.94 -2.41
C ALA A 92 -22.98 28.42 -2.24
N ILE A 93 -23.53 28.02 -1.09
CA ILE A 93 -24.17 26.71 -0.94
C ILE A 93 -25.64 26.84 -1.32
N VAL A 94 -26.08 26.00 -2.25
CA VAL A 94 -27.45 25.94 -2.78
C VAL A 94 -28.07 24.57 -2.51
N ALA A 95 -29.37 24.42 -2.74
CA ALA A 95 -30.15 23.20 -2.50
C ALA A 95 -31.04 22.87 -3.72
N ASP A 96 -30.44 22.74 -4.90
CA ASP A 96 -31.15 22.64 -6.19
C ASP A 96 -30.89 21.31 -6.93
N ARG A 97 -29.98 20.45 -6.44
CA ARG A 97 -29.54 19.26 -7.16
C ARG A 97 -30.45 18.07 -6.95
N GLU A 98 -30.86 17.42 -8.05
CA GLU A 98 -31.69 16.21 -7.99
C GLU A 98 -30.87 14.96 -7.65
N GLN A 99 -29.67 14.88 -8.21
CA GLN A 99 -28.74 13.76 -8.05
C GLN A 99 -27.39 14.29 -7.57
N PRO A 100 -26.73 13.61 -6.62
CA PRO A 100 -25.47 14.09 -6.10
C PRO A 100 -24.27 13.51 -6.86
N SER A 101 -23.20 14.29 -6.92
CA SER A 101 -21.90 13.96 -7.49
C SER A 101 -20.80 14.69 -6.71
N GLY A 102 -19.78 15.22 -7.38
CA GLY A 102 -18.63 15.87 -6.74
C GLY A 102 -18.97 17.15 -5.97
N TRP A 103 -19.82 18.03 -6.51
CA TRP A 103 -20.12 19.34 -5.90
C TRP A 103 -21.07 19.24 -4.71
N GLU A 104 -21.82 18.13 -4.64
CA GLU A 104 -22.76 17.82 -3.57
C GLU A 104 -22.11 17.03 -2.42
N THR A 105 -20.82 16.70 -2.57
CA THR A 105 -20.07 15.89 -1.62
C THR A 105 -19.17 16.76 -0.74
N PHE A 106 -19.38 16.66 0.57
CA PHE A 106 -18.70 17.43 1.59
C PHE A 106 -17.81 16.51 2.44
N LYS A 107 -16.53 16.84 2.55
CA LYS A 107 -15.57 16.13 3.40
C LYS A 107 -15.58 16.71 4.81
N LEU A 108 -15.68 15.85 5.81
CA LEU A 108 -15.65 16.26 7.21
C LEU A 108 -14.21 16.51 7.67
N TRP A 109 -13.92 17.69 8.17
CA TRP A 109 -12.72 17.94 8.98
C TRP A 109 -13.15 17.95 10.43
N ARG A 110 -12.85 16.85 11.13
CA ARG A 110 -13.35 16.57 12.48
C ARG A 110 -12.56 17.33 13.53
N ILE A 111 -13.25 18.17 14.29
CA ILE A 111 -12.69 18.89 15.43
C ILE A 111 -12.91 18.06 16.71
N ASN A 112 -14.13 17.54 16.89
CA ASN A 112 -14.51 16.65 17.98
C ASN A 112 -15.71 15.77 17.56
N GLU A 113 -16.39 15.14 18.51
CA GLU A 113 -17.48 14.18 18.27
C GLU A 113 -18.68 14.72 17.49
N THR A 114 -18.96 16.01 17.60
CA THR A 114 -20.12 16.66 16.97
C THR A 114 -19.77 17.87 16.14
N THR A 115 -18.53 18.36 16.23
CA THR A 115 -18.10 19.61 15.61
C THR A 115 -17.14 19.36 14.44
N PHE A 116 -17.42 19.98 13.31
CA PHE A 116 -16.74 19.76 12.04
C PHE A 116 -16.55 21.07 11.27
N ASN A 117 -15.53 21.12 10.42
CA ASN A 117 -15.55 21.96 9.23
C ASN A 117 -15.96 21.10 8.03
N PHE A 118 -16.63 21.69 7.04
CA PHE A 118 -16.98 21.00 5.79
C PHE A 118 -16.09 21.50 4.66
N ARG A 119 -15.30 20.62 4.06
CA ARG A 119 -14.47 20.92 2.89
C ARG A 119 -15.17 20.46 1.61
N VAL A 120 -15.25 21.34 0.62
CA VAL A 120 -15.94 21.09 -0.66
C VAL A 120 -14.95 20.63 -1.75
N PHE A 121 -15.47 20.28 -2.93
CA PHE A 121 -14.70 19.76 -4.06
C PHE A 121 -13.46 20.62 -4.43
N GLY A 122 -13.61 21.94 -4.45
CA GLY A 122 -12.56 22.93 -4.72
C GLY A 122 -11.60 23.20 -3.55
N ASN A 123 -11.59 22.32 -2.54
CA ASN A 123 -10.75 22.39 -1.34
C ASN A 123 -11.00 23.60 -0.42
N GLN A 124 -12.05 24.38 -0.66
CA GLN A 124 -12.51 25.45 0.23
C GLN A 124 -13.40 24.91 1.34
N PHE A 125 -13.62 25.73 2.35
CA PHE A 125 -14.43 25.42 3.51
C PHE A 125 -15.76 26.16 3.44
N VAL A 126 -16.81 25.44 3.79
CA VAL A 126 -18.13 26.01 4.04
C VAL A 126 -18.03 26.94 5.24
N GLY A 127 -18.62 28.13 5.15
CA GLY A 127 -18.71 29.12 6.20
C GLY A 127 -19.99 29.95 6.10
N VAL A 128 -20.24 30.76 7.13
CA VAL A 128 -21.38 31.68 7.18
C VAL A 128 -20.86 33.11 7.00
N ASP A 129 -21.38 33.82 5.99
CA ASP A 129 -21.02 35.21 5.75
C ASP A 129 -21.76 36.19 6.68
N ILE A 130 -21.41 37.47 6.60
CA ILE A 130 -21.98 38.53 7.45
C ILE A 130 -23.49 38.73 7.26
N SER A 131 -24.06 38.25 6.16
CA SER A 131 -25.49 38.32 5.87
C SER A 131 -26.25 37.07 6.34
N GLY A 132 -25.54 36.07 6.88
CA GLY A 132 -26.11 34.79 7.28
C GLY A 132 -26.26 33.80 6.12
N ARG A 133 -25.70 34.08 4.94
CA ARG A 133 -25.69 33.14 3.82
C ARG A 133 -24.56 32.13 4.01
N VAL A 134 -24.81 30.91 3.56
CA VAL A 134 -23.79 29.85 3.58
C VAL A 134 -23.03 29.86 2.26
N VAL A 135 -21.70 29.93 2.35
CA VAL A 135 -20.77 30.03 1.23
C VAL A 135 -19.61 29.07 1.40
N ALA A 136 -18.90 28.73 0.32
CA ALA A 136 -17.71 27.87 0.36
C ALA A 136 -16.49 28.57 -0.22
N THR A 137 -16.05 29.67 0.39
CA THR A 137 -15.00 30.55 -0.16
C THR A 137 -13.69 30.50 0.61
N ALA A 138 -13.70 30.06 1.87
CA ALA A 138 -12.53 30.09 2.75
C ALA A 138 -11.52 29.00 2.36
N THR A 139 -10.23 29.33 2.27
CA THR A 139 -9.16 28.35 2.00
C THR A 139 -8.59 27.71 3.27
N THR A 140 -8.99 28.20 4.44
CA THR A 140 -8.60 27.70 5.76
C THR A 140 -9.79 27.89 6.70
N PRO A 141 -10.14 26.89 7.52
CA PRO A 141 -11.29 27.00 8.40
C PRO A 141 -10.97 27.87 9.62
N GLY A 142 -11.95 28.68 10.04
CA GLY A 142 -11.94 29.44 11.28
C GLY A 142 -13.27 29.31 12.04
N PRO A 143 -13.57 30.26 12.95
CA PRO A 143 -14.82 30.24 13.70
C PRO A 143 -16.06 30.23 12.80
N SER A 144 -16.07 30.98 11.69
CA SER A 144 -17.20 31.04 10.76
C SER A 144 -17.44 29.76 9.95
N GLU A 145 -16.45 28.87 9.88
CA GLU A 145 -16.48 27.60 9.14
C GLU A 145 -16.74 26.40 10.06
N THR A 146 -17.10 26.64 11.33
CA THR A 146 -17.20 25.61 12.37
C THR A 146 -18.66 25.27 12.69
N PHE A 147 -19.08 24.07 12.36
CA PHE A 147 -20.48 23.64 12.47
C PHE A 147 -20.62 22.46 13.43
N GLN A 148 -21.78 22.37 14.10
CA GLN A 148 -22.15 21.17 14.84
C GLN A 148 -23.15 20.34 14.04
N LEU A 149 -22.90 19.05 13.89
CA LEU A 149 -23.83 18.13 13.29
C LEU A 149 -24.71 17.51 14.39
N VAL A 150 -25.99 17.86 14.40
CA VAL A 150 -26.98 17.38 15.36
C VAL A 150 -27.78 16.27 14.69
N ARG A 151 -27.73 15.06 15.24
CA ARG A 151 -28.45 13.89 14.72
C ARG A 151 -29.78 13.72 15.42
N ARG A 152 -30.80 13.24 14.70
CA ARG A 152 -32.07 12.85 15.29
C ARG A 152 -31.91 11.56 16.08
N ASP A 153 -32.49 11.52 17.28
CA ASP A 153 -32.58 10.29 18.05
C ASP A 153 -33.42 9.22 17.30
N GLY A 154 -32.91 7.99 17.25
CA GLY A 154 -33.54 6.88 16.54
C GLY A 154 -33.32 6.85 15.02
N ASP A 155 -32.83 7.94 14.41
CA ASP A 155 -32.47 8.00 12.98
C ASP A 155 -31.26 8.93 12.77
N LYS A 156 -30.06 8.36 12.85
CA LYS A 156 -28.80 9.10 12.72
C LYS A 156 -28.55 9.66 11.30
N THR A 157 -29.34 9.24 10.31
CA THR A 157 -29.22 9.77 8.94
C THR A 157 -29.89 11.14 8.81
N ARG A 158 -30.91 11.42 9.64
CA ARG A 158 -31.52 12.75 9.73
C ARG A 158 -30.71 13.66 10.65
N VAL A 159 -30.34 14.80 10.12
CA VAL A 159 -29.47 15.77 10.78
C VAL A 159 -29.99 17.20 10.64
N ARG A 160 -29.60 18.03 11.60
CA ARG A 160 -29.56 19.48 11.47
C ARG A 160 -28.11 19.93 11.59
N ILE A 161 -27.75 21.03 10.92
CA ILE A 161 -26.39 21.58 10.94
C ILE A 161 -26.45 22.92 11.70
N ARG A 162 -25.90 22.97 12.91
CA ARG A 162 -25.84 24.21 13.70
C ARG A 162 -24.63 25.02 13.26
N ALA A 163 -24.87 26.26 12.89
CA ALA A 163 -23.86 27.22 12.49
C ALA A 163 -23.16 27.90 13.69
N PRO A 164 -22.01 28.57 13.46
CA PRO A 164 -21.28 29.29 14.50
C PRO A 164 -22.09 30.39 15.21
N ASN A 165 -23.11 30.95 14.55
CA ASN A 165 -24.00 31.96 15.13
C ASN A 165 -25.09 31.36 16.06
N GLY A 166 -25.06 30.04 16.29
CA GLY A 166 -25.99 29.31 17.16
C GLY A 166 -27.29 28.87 16.47
N LEU A 167 -27.56 29.32 15.25
CA LEU A 167 -28.75 28.98 14.48
C LEU A 167 -28.52 27.78 13.58
N PHE A 168 -29.58 27.13 13.12
CA PHE A 168 -29.49 26.02 12.18
C PHE A 168 -29.45 26.51 10.72
N LEU A 169 -28.71 25.77 9.89
CA LEU A 169 -28.78 25.92 8.44
C LEU A 169 -30.17 25.53 7.95
N GLN A 170 -30.68 26.23 6.94
CA GLN A 170 -31.94 25.91 6.29
C GLN A 170 -31.94 26.17 4.78
N ALA A 171 -32.72 25.36 4.06
CA ALA A 171 -32.99 25.48 2.63
C ALA A 171 -34.45 25.92 2.40
N LYS A 172 -34.75 27.21 2.67
CA LYS A 172 -36.06 27.82 2.39
C LYS A 172 -36.34 27.96 0.88
N THR A 173 -35.30 28.07 0.07
CA THR A 173 -35.36 28.16 -1.38
C THR A 173 -34.31 27.22 -1.97
N MET A 174 -34.39 26.91 -3.27
CA MET A 174 -33.38 26.09 -3.93
C MET A 174 -32.06 26.87 -4.16
N ASP A 175 -32.13 28.20 -4.34
CA ASP A 175 -30.99 29.02 -4.76
C ASP A 175 -30.09 29.52 -3.60
N SER A 176 -30.43 29.19 -2.35
CA SER A 176 -29.67 29.66 -1.18
C SER A 176 -29.92 28.80 0.05
N VAL A 177 -28.83 28.48 0.74
CA VAL A 177 -28.84 27.99 2.13
C VAL A 177 -28.43 29.13 3.06
N THR A 178 -29.14 29.28 4.18
CA THR A 178 -28.93 30.35 5.17
C THR A 178 -28.83 29.79 6.58
N ALA A 179 -28.16 30.50 7.48
CA ALA A 179 -27.92 30.13 8.87
C ALA A 179 -28.80 30.98 9.82
N ASP A 180 -30.11 30.88 9.67
CA ASP A 180 -31.09 31.76 10.34
C ASP A 180 -32.30 31.00 10.93
N HIS A 181 -32.25 29.66 11.01
CA HIS A 181 -33.34 28.88 11.59
C HIS A 181 -33.19 28.73 13.11
N SER A 182 -34.25 29.04 13.87
CA SER A 182 -34.28 28.88 15.33
C SER A 182 -34.31 27.40 15.74
N GLU A 183 -34.25 27.12 17.04
CA GLU A 183 -34.21 25.74 17.54
C GLU A 183 -35.55 25.00 17.41
N ASP A 184 -36.66 25.69 17.07
CA ASP A 184 -38.01 25.12 17.07
C ASP A 184 -38.10 23.79 16.30
N THR A 185 -38.63 22.79 17.01
CA THR A 185 -38.27 21.39 16.85
C THR A 185 -39.40 20.56 16.27
N ASN A 186 -39.47 20.48 14.94
CA ASN A 186 -40.03 19.30 14.30
C ASN A 186 -38.93 18.66 13.43
N TRP A 187 -38.99 17.34 13.22
CA TRP A 187 -38.05 16.63 12.35
C TRP A 187 -38.73 16.20 11.04
N GLY A 188 -39.84 16.89 10.71
CA GLY A 188 -40.72 16.59 9.61
C GLY A 188 -40.09 16.87 8.26
N ASP A 189 -40.73 16.35 7.21
CA ASP A 189 -40.28 16.56 5.84
C ASP A 189 -40.59 17.96 5.31
N ASP A 190 -41.35 18.76 6.06
CA ASP A 190 -41.66 20.17 5.81
C ASP A 190 -40.65 21.15 6.43
N ASP A 191 -39.79 20.68 7.34
CA ASP A 191 -38.80 21.52 8.02
C ASP A 191 -37.60 21.81 7.10
N PRO A 192 -37.35 23.09 6.74
CA PRO A 192 -36.26 23.46 5.84
C PRO A 192 -34.86 23.30 6.47
N SER A 193 -34.76 23.10 7.79
CA SER A 193 -33.51 22.88 8.51
C SER A 193 -33.07 21.41 8.60
N VAL A 194 -33.94 20.48 8.20
CA VAL A 194 -33.69 19.04 8.27
C VAL A 194 -33.07 18.53 6.97
N PHE A 195 -32.00 17.76 7.12
CA PHE A 195 -31.31 17.11 6.02
C PHE A 195 -31.21 15.60 6.28
N VAL A 196 -31.31 14.80 5.22
CA VAL A 196 -30.95 13.39 5.23
C VAL A 196 -29.53 13.27 4.69
N THR A 197 -28.68 12.54 5.40
CA THR A 197 -27.29 12.29 5.03
C THR A 197 -27.15 11.00 4.25
N ASN A 198 -26.33 11.04 3.19
CA ASN A 198 -25.84 9.87 2.50
C ASN A 198 -24.32 9.80 2.67
N SER A 199 -23.80 8.65 3.10
CA SER A 199 -22.35 8.43 3.23
C SER A 199 -21.78 7.93 1.91
N VAL A 200 -20.80 8.64 1.38
CA VAL A 200 -20.18 8.34 0.08
C VAL A 200 -18.92 7.51 0.26
N ALA A 201 -18.07 7.93 1.19
CA ALA A 201 -16.79 7.30 1.47
C ALA A 201 -16.39 7.55 2.93
N HIS A 202 -15.61 6.62 3.46
CA HIS A 202 -15.12 6.66 4.83
C HIS A 202 -13.66 6.20 4.85
N LEU A 203 -12.84 6.86 5.66
CA LEU A 203 -11.42 6.54 5.82
C LEU A 203 -11.18 5.96 7.22
N GLN A 204 -10.41 4.88 7.29
CA GLN A 204 -9.97 4.28 8.54
C GLN A 204 -8.46 4.08 8.53
N GLY A 205 -7.71 5.18 8.54
CA GLY A 205 -6.25 5.19 8.66
C GLY A 205 -5.78 5.64 10.03
N GLU A 206 -4.46 5.68 10.22
CA GLU A 206 -3.85 6.16 11.46
C GLU A 206 -4.21 7.61 11.78
N TYR A 207 -4.41 8.47 10.77
CA TYR A 207 -4.89 9.84 10.97
C TYR A 207 -6.27 9.84 11.64
N GLN A 208 -7.23 9.10 11.10
CA GLN A 208 -8.60 9.03 11.61
C GLN A 208 -8.67 8.40 13.00
N LEU A 209 -7.88 7.35 13.25
CA LEU A 209 -7.77 6.75 14.59
C LEU A 209 -7.27 7.78 15.61
N CYS A 210 -6.18 8.47 15.28
CA CYS A 210 -5.57 9.42 16.19
C CYS A 210 -6.45 10.65 16.45
N ASN A 211 -7.08 11.20 15.40
CA ASN A 211 -8.03 12.30 15.51
C ASN A 211 -9.29 11.87 16.31
N GLY A 212 -9.86 10.72 15.97
CA GLY A 212 -11.11 10.22 16.53
C GLY A 212 -11.06 9.94 18.03
N TYR A 213 -9.98 9.30 18.51
CA TYR A 213 -9.77 9.08 19.95
C TYR A 213 -9.20 10.29 20.70
N GLY A 214 -8.55 11.20 19.97
CA GLY A 214 -7.68 12.22 20.55
C GLY A 214 -6.39 11.64 21.15
N ILE A 215 -5.39 12.51 21.31
CA ILE A 215 -3.99 12.16 21.61
C ILE A 215 -3.81 11.21 22.80
N ARG A 216 -4.55 11.40 23.90
CA ARG A 216 -4.38 10.59 25.12
C ARG A 216 -4.80 9.15 24.89
N LYS A 217 -6.01 8.93 24.36
CA LYS A 217 -6.55 7.59 24.16
C LYS A 217 -5.92 6.91 22.95
N ALA A 218 -5.67 7.64 21.86
CA ALA A 218 -4.94 7.14 20.69
C ALA A 218 -3.56 6.57 21.07
N ARG A 219 -2.80 7.29 21.92
CA ARG A 219 -1.50 6.80 22.41
C ARG A 219 -1.61 5.48 23.17
N GLN A 220 -2.64 5.31 24.00
CA GLN A 220 -2.86 4.04 24.70
C GLN A 220 -3.17 2.93 23.69
N VAL A 221 -4.15 3.14 22.83
CA VAL A 221 -4.60 2.16 21.81
C VAL A 221 -3.45 1.74 20.91
N LEU A 222 -2.69 2.69 20.36
CA LEU A 222 -1.59 2.39 19.44
C LEU A 222 -0.39 1.74 20.13
N ARG A 223 -0.05 2.12 21.36
CA ARG A 223 1.03 1.42 22.11
C ARG A 223 0.64 -0.01 22.46
N ASP A 224 -0.63 -0.24 22.76
CA ASP A 224 -1.17 -1.57 23.00
C ASP A 224 -1.15 -2.42 21.73
N HIS A 225 -1.55 -1.84 20.60
CA HIS A 225 -1.45 -2.45 19.29
C HIS A 225 0.00 -2.80 18.92
N TRP A 226 0.92 -1.83 18.98
CA TRP A 226 2.32 -2.05 18.60
C TRP A 226 3.02 -3.12 19.43
N ARG A 227 2.66 -3.30 20.71
CA ARG A 227 3.28 -4.30 21.60
C ARG A 227 2.65 -5.69 21.52
N THR A 228 1.46 -5.83 20.92
CA THR A 228 0.71 -7.10 20.91
C THR A 228 0.42 -7.64 19.50
N PHE A 229 0.35 -6.78 18.50
CA PHE A 229 0.00 -7.19 17.14
C PHE A 229 1.14 -7.90 16.44
N ILE A 230 2.35 -7.34 16.49
CA ILE A 230 3.59 -8.00 16.07
C ILE A 230 4.55 -8.05 17.25
N THR A 231 5.10 -9.23 17.48
CA THR A 231 5.94 -9.58 18.62
C THR A 231 7.13 -10.42 18.18
N GLU A 232 8.05 -10.71 19.11
CA GLU A 232 9.20 -11.57 18.83
C GLU A 232 8.81 -12.96 18.34
N SER A 233 7.72 -13.54 18.86
CA SER A 233 7.27 -14.87 18.42
C SER A 233 6.85 -14.87 16.96
N ASP A 234 6.42 -13.73 16.42
CA ASP A 234 6.08 -13.60 15.00
C ASP A 234 7.34 -13.66 14.12
N PHE A 235 8.45 -13.05 14.55
CA PHE A 235 9.74 -13.17 13.85
C PHE A 235 10.28 -14.60 13.93
N SER A 236 10.13 -15.26 15.08
CA SER A 236 10.44 -16.69 15.22
C SER A 236 9.61 -17.54 14.26
N PHE A 237 8.30 -17.26 14.15
CA PHE A 237 7.39 -17.97 13.26
C PHE A 237 7.79 -17.77 11.79
N ILE A 238 8.03 -16.53 11.37
CA ILE A 238 8.47 -16.16 10.02
C ILE A 238 9.71 -16.96 9.62
N ALA A 239 10.76 -16.94 10.45
CA ALA A 239 11.98 -17.67 10.19
C ALA A 239 11.75 -19.19 10.14
N SER A 240 11.03 -19.75 11.11
CA SER A 240 10.75 -21.20 11.17
C SER A 240 9.88 -21.71 10.02
N SER A 241 9.09 -20.82 9.41
CA SER A 241 8.26 -21.13 8.24
C SER A 241 9.06 -21.10 6.93
N GLY A 242 10.35 -20.77 6.97
CA GLY A 242 11.24 -20.74 5.79
C GLY A 242 11.28 -19.40 5.06
N LEU A 243 10.62 -18.35 5.59
CA LEU A 243 10.82 -16.98 5.13
C LEU A 243 12.17 -16.46 5.64
N ASN A 244 12.76 -15.50 4.91
CA ASN A 244 14.07 -14.95 5.23
C ASN A 244 14.11 -13.42 5.32
N ALA A 245 12.98 -12.74 5.17
CA ALA A 245 12.90 -11.30 5.29
C ALA A 245 11.50 -10.79 5.68
N VAL A 246 11.41 -9.53 6.08
CA VAL A 246 10.15 -8.81 6.33
C VAL A 246 10.16 -7.43 5.65
N ARG A 247 9.00 -6.99 5.14
CA ARG A 247 8.76 -5.61 4.68
C ARG A 247 7.97 -4.89 5.76
N ILE A 248 8.46 -3.74 6.23
CA ILE A 248 7.87 -3.02 7.36
C ILE A 248 7.43 -1.62 6.91
N PRO A 249 6.11 -1.43 6.65
CA PRO A 249 5.51 -0.12 6.44
C PRO A 249 5.69 0.81 7.64
N VAL A 250 6.19 2.02 7.41
CA VAL A 250 6.32 3.08 8.43
C VAL A 250 5.78 4.40 7.92
N GLY A 251 5.19 5.20 8.81
CA GLY A 251 4.71 6.54 8.50
C GLY A 251 5.75 7.61 8.81
N TRP A 252 5.75 8.72 8.07
CA TRP A 252 6.71 9.82 8.20
C TRP A 252 6.86 10.38 9.62
N TRP A 253 5.79 10.31 10.43
CA TRP A 253 5.78 10.77 11.82
C TRP A 253 6.78 10.04 12.72
N ILE A 254 7.20 8.83 12.34
CA ILE A 254 8.17 8.01 13.11
C ILE A 254 9.50 8.74 13.35
N ALA A 255 9.93 9.60 12.42
CA ALA A 255 11.17 10.37 12.54
C ALA A 255 11.09 11.49 13.60
N SER A 256 9.88 11.80 14.08
CA SER A 256 9.63 12.81 15.12
C SER A 256 9.30 12.18 16.49
N ASP A 257 9.51 10.88 16.66
CA ASP A 257 9.31 10.22 17.95
C ASP A 257 10.22 10.82 19.05
N PRO A 258 9.73 10.92 20.30
CA PRO A 258 8.44 10.44 20.81
C PRO A 258 7.30 11.47 20.71
N ARG A 259 7.50 12.59 20.01
CA ARG A 259 6.55 13.71 19.93
C ARG A 259 6.25 14.07 18.47
N PRO A 260 5.61 13.18 17.71
CA PRO A 260 5.25 13.47 16.33
C PRO A 260 4.24 14.62 16.22
N PRO A 261 4.13 15.26 15.04
CA PRO A 261 3.09 16.23 14.78
C PRO A 261 1.68 15.64 14.97
N ARG A 262 0.77 16.46 15.49
CA ARG A 262 -0.63 16.05 15.70
C ARG A 262 -1.31 15.77 14.35
N PRO A 263 -2.27 14.81 14.29
CA PRO A 263 -2.80 14.04 15.41
C PRO A 263 -1.98 12.81 15.79
N PHE A 264 -0.93 12.45 15.04
CA PHE A 264 -0.13 11.25 15.29
C PHE A 264 0.44 11.20 16.72
N VAL A 265 0.71 9.99 17.20
CA VAL A 265 1.20 9.73 18.56
C VAL A 265 2.49 8.94 18.52
N GLY A 266 3.36 9.14 19.51
CA GLY A 266 4.70 8.55 19.49
C GLY A 266 4.85 7.20 20.18
N GLY A 267 5.79 6.40 19.68
CA GLY A 267 6.20 5.10 20.21
C GLY A 267 6.49 4.04 19.16
N SER A 268 6.15 4.26 17.88
CA SER A 268 6.38 3.32 16.78
C SER A 268 7.87 3.12 16.48
N LEU A 269 8.73 4.12 16.74
CA LEU A 269 10.18 3.99 16.55
C LEU A 269 10.78 2.89 17.44
N ARG A 270 10.33 2.83 18.71
CA ARG A 270 10.78 1.76 19.64
C ARG A 270 10.35 0.38 19.17
N ALA A 271 9.18 0.28 18.53
CA ALA A 271 8.69 -0.98 17.96
C ALA A 271 9.54 -1.39 16.75
N LEU A 272 9.90 -0.45 15.87
CA LEU A 272 10.82 -0.70 14.76
C LEU A 272 12.21 -1.14 15.26
N ASP A 273 12.75 -0.51 16.29
CA ASP A 273 14.03 -0.92 16.91
C ASP A 273 13.99 -2.35 17.46
N ASN A 274 12.85 -2.77 18.01
CA ASN A 274 12.67 -4.15 18.44
C ASN A 274 12.63 -5.11 17.25
N ALA A 275 11.96 -4.72 16.16
CA ALA A 275 11.93 -5.50 14.92
C ALA A 275 13.33 -5.78 14.36
N PHE A 276 14.22 -4.78 14.34
CA PHE A 276 15.62 -4.99 13.94
C PHE A 276 16.35 -5.96 14.87
N ARG A 277 16.17 -5.85 16.20
CA ARG A 277 16.76 -6.82 17.15
C ARG A 277 16.24 -8.24 16.97
N TRP A 278 14.95 -8.40 16.70
CA TRP A 278 14.36 -9.71 16.41
C TRP A 278 14.84 -10.26 15.07
N ALA A 279 14.93 -9.43 14.03
CA ALA A 279 15.44 -9.83 12.73
C ALA A 279 16.88 -10.33 12.81
N GLU A 280 17.75 -9.64 13.54
CA GLU A 280 19.13 -10.08 13.76
C GLU A 280 19.18 -11.44 14.48
N LYS A 281 18.37 -11.62 15.54
CA LYS A 281 18.28 -12.87 16.29
C LYS A 281 17.84 -14.06 15.44
N TYR A 282 16.92 -13.85 14.51
CA TYR A 282 16.34 -14.89 13.67
C TYR A 282 16.92 -14.94 12.25
N ASN A 283 18.01 -14.19 12.00
CA ASN A 283 18.67 -14.09 10.69
C ASN A 283 17.70 -13.71 9.55
N LEU A 284 16.85 -12.72 9.82
CA LEU A 284 15.92 -12.13 8.85
C LEU A 284 16.47 -10.80 8.34
N ASP A 285 16.27 -10.55 7.05
CA ASP A 285 16.49 -9.26 6.40
C ASP A 285 15.23 -8.34 6.59
N ILE A 286 15.42 -7.02 6.60
CA ILE A 286 14.37 -6.01 6.72
C ILE A 286 14.41 -5.07 5.52
N ILE A 287 13.23 -4.89 4.90
CA ILE A 287 12.93 -3.79 3.98
C ILE A 287 12.12 -2.76 4.77
N VAL A 288 12.70 -1.59 5.04
CA VAL A 288 11.98 -0.47 5.67
C VAL A 288 11.24 0.29 4.57
N ASP A 289 9.92 0.38 4.65
CA ASP A 289 9.08 0.98 3.61
C ASP A 289 8.38 2.24 4.09
N LEU A 290 8.77 3.41 3.56
CA LEU A 290 8.07 4.65 3.86
C LEU A 290 6.70 4.63 3.18
N HIS A 291 5.68 4.28 3.97
CA HIS A 291 4.35 3.96 3.47
C HIS A 291 3.42 5.16 3.43
N ALA A 292 3.69 6.17 4.26
CA ALA A 292 2.92 7.41 4.35
C ALA A 292 3.85 8.62 4.39
N ALA A 293 3.68 9.57 3.47
CA ALA A 293 4.42 10.82 3.42
C ALA A 293 3.60 12.04 3.90
N PRO A 294 4.24 13.15 4.30
CA PRO A 294 3.54 14.37 4.69
C PRO A 294 2.64 14.89 3.57
N GLY A 295 1.38 15.21 3.90
CA GLY A 295 0.37 15.64 2.92
C GLY A 295 -0.23 14.51 2.08
N SER A 296 0.23 13.28 2.28
CA SER A 296 -0.14 12.08 1.56
C SER A 296 0.12 12.10 0.03
N GLN A 297 0.72 11.00 -0.43
CA GLN A 297 1.01 10.73 -1.83
C GLN A 297 -0.14 10.07 -2.60
N ASN A 298 -1.19 9.60 -1.92
CA ASN A 298 -2.36 8.93 -2.52
C ASN A 298 -3.62 9.11 -1.65
N PRO A 299 -4.84 8.90 -2.15
CA PRO A 299 -6.07 9.25 -1.43
C PRO A 299 -6.52 8.18 -0.43
N TYR A 300 -5.68 7.18 -0.11
CA TYR A 300 -6.10 5.98 0.62
C TYR A 300 -5.61 5.99 2.08
N GLU A 301 -6.32 5.29 2.97
CA GLU A 301 -6.00 5.26 4.41
C GLU A 301 -4.56 4.81 4.73
N HIS A 302 -3.96 3.94 3.91
CA HIS A 302 -2.59 3.45 4.10
C HIS A 302 -1.50 4.52 3.99
N SER A 303 -1.84 5.68 3.43
CA SER A 303 -0.97 6.85 3.34
C SER A 303 -1.24 7.87 4.45
N ALA A 304 -2.14 7.53 5.38
CA ALA A 304 -2.65 8.39 6.43
C ALA A 304 -3.14 9.75 5.92
N THR A 305 -3.75 9.77 4.73
CA THR A 305 -4.44 10.97 4.23
C THR A 305 -5.52 11.41 5.22
N ARG A 306 -5.67 12.73 5.35
CA ARG A 306 -6.68 13.32 6.22
C ARG A 306 -8.10 13.13 5.68
N ASP A 307 -8.29 13.41 4.39
CA ASP A 307 -9.61 13.49 3.74
C ASP A 307 -9.60 13.01 2.28
N GLY A 308 -8.62 12.19 1.92
CA GLY A 308 -8.40 11.72 0.55
C GLY A 308 -7.75 12.76 -0.36
N SER A 309 -7.33 13.92 0.17
CA SER A 309 -6.48 14.84 -0.59
C SER A 309 -5.07 14.29 -0.76
N GLN A 310 -4.47 14.62 -1.90
CA GLN A 310 -3.08 14.34 -2.24
C GLN A 310 -2.32 15.66 -2.30
N GLU A 311 -1.64 16.02 -1.21
CA GLU A 311 -0.92 17.28 -1.09
C GLU A 311 0.61 17.08 -1.12
N TRP A 312 1.08 15.83 -1.02
CA TRP A 312 2.51 15.53 -1.12
C TRP A 312 3.09 15.95 -2.48
N GLY A 313 4.27 16.55 -2.46
CA GLY A 313 4.98 16.94 -3.68
C GLY A 313 4.42 18.18 -4.38
N THR A 314 3.37 18.81 -3.84
CA THR A 314 2.84 20.10 -4.33
C THR A 314 3.74 21.27 -3.95
N ARG A 315 4.57 21.11 -2.90
CA ARG A 315 5.57 22.09 -2.46
C ARG A 315 6.88 21.40 -2.12
N ASP A 316 7.99 22.11 -2.30
CA ASP A 316 9.33 21.59 -2.06
C ASP A 316 9.59 21.22 -0.59
N GLU A 317 8.89 21.86 0.35
CA GLU A 317 8.99 21.57 1.78
C GLU A 317 8.52 20.13 2.10
N SER A 318 7.43 19.68 1.46
CA SER A 318 6.93 18.31 1.65
C SER A 318 7.93 17.26 1.16
N ILE A 319 8.62 17.53 0.04
CA ILE A 319 9.69 16.68 -0.47
C ILE A 319 10.87 16.68 0.52
N ALA A 320 11.32 17.86 0.95
CA ALA A 320 12.44 17.99 1.89
C ALA A 320 12.17 17.26 3.21
N GLN A 321 10.97 17.40 3.77
CA GLN A 321 10.56 16.69 4.98
C GLN A 321 10.56 15.17 4.76
N THR A 322 10.09 14.69 3.61
CA THR A 322 10.12 13.27 3.26
C THR A 322 11.56 12.74 3.16
N VAL A 323 12.48 13.52 2.56
CA VAL A 323 13.92 13.17 2.48
C VAL A 323 14.54 13.09 3.88
N GLN A 324 14.18 13.99 4.81
CA GLN A 324 14.67 13.96 6.19
C GLN A 324 14.26 12.67 6.91
N VAL A 325 13.05 12.16 6.66
CA VAL A 325 12.61 10.87 7.20
C VAL A 325 13.47 9.72 6.67
N ILE A 326 13.76 9.69 5.37
CA ILE A 326 14.64 8.68 4.77
C ILE A 326 16.06 8.78 5.33
N ASP A 327 16.61 9.99 5.44
CA ASP A 327 17.94 10.21 6.04
C ASP A 327 17.99 9.68 7.48
N PHE A 328 16.97 9.99 8.29
CA PHE A 328 16.85 9.48 9.65
C PHE A 328 16.80 7.96 9.72
N LEU A 329 15.92 7.31 8.94
CA LEU A 329 15.77 5.85 8.94
C LEU A 329 17.05 5.16 8.45
N ALA A 330 17.64 5.66 7.37
CA ALA A 330 18.87 5.11 6.82
C ALA A 330 20.04 5.27 7.80
N SER A 331 20.20 6.44 8.43
CA SER A 331 21.24 6.69 9.44
C SER A 331 21.11 5.76 10.64
N ARG A 332 19.88 5.60 11.15
CA ARG A 332 19.60 4.81 12.35
C ARG A 332 19.93 3.33 12.19
N TYR A 333 19.67 2.75 11.02
CA TYR A 333 19.79 1.32 10.78
C TYR A 333 20.96 0.92 9.87
N ALA A 334 21.80 1.86 9.45
CA ALA A 334 22.90 1.64 8.51
C ALA A 334 23.86 0.51 8.91
N GLU A 335 24.13 0.38 10.21
CA GLU A 335 25.05 -0.61 10.77
C GLU A 335 24.38 -1.96 11.09
N SER A 336 23.04 -2.07 10.96
CA SER A 336 22.36 -3.33 11.21
C SER A 336 22.59 -4.28 10.03
N PRO A 337 23.08 -5.52 10.26
CA PRO A 337 23.27 -6.50 9.20
C PRO A 337 21.94 -6.95 8.58
N SER A 338 20.82 -6.73 9.28
CA SER A 338 19.47 -7.00 8.81
C SER A 338 18.91 -5.91 7.90
N LEU A 339 19.54 -4.73 7.74
CA LEU A 339 19.04 -3.73 6.78
C LEU A 339 19.31 -4.18 5.34
N LEU A 340 18.28 -4.70 4.67
CA LEU A 340 18.36 -5.12 3.27
C LEU A 340 18.07 -3.97 2.32
N ALA A 341 16.98 -3.23 2.56
CA ALA A 341 16.56 -2.16 1.67
C ALA A 341 15.79 -1.05 2.39
N VAL A 342 15.81 0.14 1.80
CA VAL A 342 14.96 1.28 2.17
C VAL A 342 14.07 1.61 0.97
N SER A 343 12.76 1.43 1.11
CA SER A 343 11.76 1.85 0.13
C SER A 343 11.32 3.28 0.39
N LEU A 344 11.50 4.11 -0.64
CA LEU A 344 11.44 5.56 -0.52
C LEU A 344 10.02 6.09 -0.38
N LEU A 345 9.03 5.52 -1.07
CA LEU A 345 7.65 6.01 -0.99
C LEU A 345 6.65 5.03 -1.59
N ASN A 346 5.83 4.37 -0.77
CA ASN A 346 4.83 3.43 -1.26
C ASN A 346 3.72 4.12 -2.11
N SER A 347 3.38 3.52 -3.25
CA SER A 347 2.19 3.84 -4.07
C SER A 347 1.89 5.33 -4.30
N PRO A 348 2.83 6.18 -4.77
CA PRO A 348 2.49 7.55 -5.17
C PRO A 348 1.46 7.55 -6.30
N LEU A 349 0.34 8.25 -6.21
CA LEU A 349 -0.73 8.20 -7.24
C LEU A 349 -0.65 9.40 -8.20
N ALA A 350 -0.61 9.12 -9.50
CA ALA A 350 -0.76 10.13 -10.56
C ALA A 350 -2.23 10.57 -10.73
N PRO A 351 -2.50 11.81 -11.21
CA PRO A 351 -1.52 12.85 -11.53
C PRO A 351 -1.05 13.67 -10.31
N GLY A 352 -1.63 13.45 -9.12
CA GLY A 352 -1.35 14.25 -7.91
C GLY A 352 0.13 14.24 -7.52
N ALA A 353 0.71 13.05 -7.36
CA ALA A 353 2.16 12.90 -7.27
C ALA A 353 2.76 13.09 -8.67
N THR A 354 3.30 14.28 -8.97
CA THR A 354 3.86 14.55 -10.30
C THR A 354 5.17 13.80 -10.53
N LEU A 355 5.47 13.41 -11.77
CA LEU A 355 6.74 12.78 -12.14
C LEU A 355 7.95 13.67 -11.76
N ARG A 356 7.81 14.99 -11.91
CA ARG A 356 8.83 15.98 -11.53
C ARG A 356 9.11 15.94 -10.02
N SER A 357 8.08 16.00 -9.20
CA SER A 357 8.21 15.95 -7.74
C SER A 357 8.79 14.61 -7.29
N LEU A 358 8.34 13.51 -7.89
CA LEU A 358 8.78 12.16 -7.55
C LEU A 358 10.24 11.90 -7.92
N THR A 359 10.66 12.24 -9.14
CA THR A 359 12.06 12.06 -9.55
C THR A 359 13.02 12.97 -8.77
N LYS A 360 12.60 14.20 -8.44
CA LYS A 360 13.34 15.07 -7.53
C LYS A 360 13.50 14.41 -6.16
N TYR A 361 12.41 13.91 -5.59
CA TYR A 361 12.43 13.21 -4.31
C TYR A 361 13.32 11.97 -4.35
N TYR A 362 13.19 11.10 -5.34
CA TYR A 362 13.98 9.86 -5.45
C TYR A 362 15.47 10.10 -5.62
N ARG A 363 15.88 11.15 -6.33
CA ARG A 363 17.29 11.55 -6.37
C ARG A 363 17.80 11.89 -4.97
N LEU A 364 17.09 12.76 -4.27
CA LEU A 364 17.48 13.22 -2.92
C LEU A 364 17.41 12.10 -1.88
N GLY A 365 16.40 11.24 -1.94
CA GLY A 365 16.23 10.08 -1.07
C GLY A 365 17.31 9.02 -1.31
N TYR A 366 17.67 8.76 -2.57
CA TYR A 366 18.81 7.91 -2.90
C TYR A 366 20.11 8.44 -2.29
N ASP A 367 20.40 9.71 -2.51
CA ASP A 367 21.58 10.37 -1.98
C ASP A 367 21.58 10.32 -0.44
N ALA A 368 20.41 10.43 0.21
CA ALA A 368 20.25 10.27 1.65
C ALA A 368 20.59 8.87 2.15
N VAL A 369 20.08 7.82 1.52
CA VAL A 369 20.46 6.44 1.89
C VAL A 369 21.96 6.21 1.69
N ARG A 370 22.52 6.71 0.58
CA ARG A 370 23.94 6.51 0.24
C ARG A 370 24.93 7.27 1.12
N ARG A 371 24.48 8.30 1.85
CA ARG A 371 25.30 8.93 2.90
C ARG A 371 25.64 7.96 4.04
N HIS A 372 24.74 7.04 4.35
CA HIS A 372 24.86 6.17 5.53
C HIS A 372 25.20 4.72 5.17
N THR A 373 24.76 4.21 4.01
CA THR A 373 25.03 2.83 3.61
C THR A 373 25.27 2.65 2.12
N ARG A 374 26.32 1.85 1.79
CA ARG A 374 26.67 1.46 0.42
C ARG A 374 26.10 0.11 0.00
N THR A 375 25.51 -0.64 0.94
CA THR A 375 25.08 -2.03 0.74
C THR A 375 23.58 -2.16 0.58
N ALA A 376 22.79 -1.40 1.34
CA ALA A 376 21.33 -1.45 1.28
C ALA A 376 20.80 -1.09 -0.11
N TYR A 377 19.78 -1.80 -0.58
CA TYR A 377 19.05 -1.44 -1.79
C TYR A 377 18.15 -0.22 -1.52
N VAL A 378 17.95 0.62 -2.53
CA VAL A 378 17.03 1.77 -2.44
C VAL A 378 15.84 1.49 -3.35
N VAL A 379 14.65 1.29 -2.80
CA VAL A 379 13.44 1.03 -3.58
C VAL A 379 12.72 2.33 -3.92
N MET A 380 12.37 2.50 -5.18
CA MET A 380 11.75 3.66 -5.80
C MET A 380 10.43 3.22 -6.42
N PRO A 381 9.30 3.30 -5.71
CA PRO A 381 8.02 2.91 -6.29
C PRO A 381 7.56 3.76 -7.47
N ALA A 382 6.92 3.13 -8.44
CA ALA A 382 6.29 3.73 -9.60
C ALA A 382 5.01 4.41 -9.18
N ARG A 383 4.53 5.28 -10.06
CA ARG A 383 3.26 5.95 -9.80
C ARG A 383 2.11 5.03 -10.15
N LEU A 384 1.14 4.95 -9.26
CA LEU A 384 -0.16 4.39 -9.58
C LEU A 384 -0.79 5.22 -10.70
N ALA A 385 -1.52 4.55 -11.60
CA ALA A 385 -2.25 5.18 -12.71
C ALA A 385 -1.36 6.06 -13.64
N ALA A 386 -0.07 5.73 -13.75
CA ALA A 386 0.86 6.31 -14.71
C ALA A 386 1.39 5.25 -15.68
N ASP A 387 2.30 5.64 -16.57
CA ASP A 387 3.04 4.70 -17.40
C ASP A 387 4.08 3.94 -16.57
N ASP A 388 4.01 2.61 -16.59
CA ASP A 388 4.85 1.72 -15.78
C ASP A 388 6.36 1.80 -16.12
N THR A 389 6.70 2.37 -17.27
CA THR A 389 8.08 2.48 -17.78
C THR A 389 8.72 3.84 -17.52
N GLU A 390 7.95 4.86 -17.12
CA GLU A 390 8.38 6.27 -17.06
C GLU A 390 9.61 6.52 -16.16
N LEU A 391 9.84 5.62 -15.18
CA LEU A 391 10.95 5.70 -14.24
C LEU A 391 12.13 4.79 -14.57
N LEU A 392 12.03 3.86 -15.53
CA LEU A 392 13.11 2.93 -15.88
C LEU A 392 14.38 3.70 -16.29
N GLY A 393 14.20 4.72 -17.12
CA GLY A 393 15.27 5.62 -17.58
C GLY A 393 15.97 6.38 -16.45
N PHE A 394 15.22 6.73 -15.41
CA PHE A 394 15.68 7.48 -14.25
C PHE A 394 16.38 6.55 -13.24
N ALA A 395 15.69 5.49 -12.80
CA ALA A 395 16.16 4.54 -11.79
C ALA A 395 17.44 3.80 -12.24
N GLY A 396 17.59 3.55 -13.54
CA GLY A 396 18.79 2.96 -14.10
C GLY A 396 20.08 3.73 -13.78
N ARG A 397 20.01 5.06 -13.63
CA ARG A 397 21.19 5.91 -13.37
C ARG A 397 21.83 5.70 -12.00
N PHE A 398 21.26 4.84 -11.17
CA PHE A 398 21.64 4.64 -9.78
C PHE A 398 22.15 3.22 -9.51
N SER A 399 23.21 3.11 -8.72
CA SER A 399 23.71 1.80 -8.28
C SER A 399 22.86 1.25 -7.12
N ARG A 400 22.52 -0.05 -7.17
CA ARG A 400 21.70 -0.71 -6.13
C ARG A 400 20.34 -0.03 -5.88
N ALA A 401 19.70 0.48 -6.94
CA ALA A 401 18.33 0.95 -6.88
C ALA A 401 17.35 -0.20 -7.19
N VAL A 402 16.13 -0.12 -6.70
CA VAL A 402 15.01 -0.99 -7.05
C VAL A 402 13.91 -0.07 -7.56
N LEU A 403 13.30 -0.34 -8.70
CA LEU A 403 12.13 0.36 -9.21
C LEU A 403 10.91 -0.49 -8.88
N ASP A 404 9.96 -0.01 -8.08
CA ASP A 404 8.78 -0.79 -7.66
C ASP A 404 7.53 -0.46 -8.49
N VAL A 405 7.23 -1.26 -9.50
CA VAL A 405 6.12 -1.09 -10.44
C VAL A 405 4.84 -1.75 -9.95
N HIS A 406 3.75 -0.99 -9.87
CA HIS A 406 2.52 -1.50 -9.29
C HIS A 406 1.58 -2.03 -10.39
N TYR A 407 1.64 -3.34 -10.68
CA TYR A 407 0.78 -3.99 -11.69
C TYR A 407 -0.60 -4.37 -11.14
N TYR A 408 -1.42 -3.36 -10.89
CA TYR A 408 -2.87 -3.56 -10.78
C TYR A 408 -3.39 -3.91 -12.18
N ASN A 409 -4.02 -5.07 -12.35
CA ASN A 409 -4.61 -5.49 -13.62
C ASN A 409 -5.83 -4.61 -14.02
N LEU A 410 -5.60 -3.34 -14.31
CA LEU A 410 -6.46 -2.58 -15.21
C LEU A 410 -6.04 -3.03 -16.60
N PHE A 411 -6.89 -3.84 -17.24
CA PHE A 411 -6.70 -4.30 -18.61
C PHE A 411 -6.46 -3.09 -19.52
N SER A 412 -5.19 -2.79 -19.76
CA SER A 412 -4.78 -1.97 -20.88
C SER A 412 -4.02 -2.89 -21.82
N GLY A 413 -4.27 -2.76 -23.12
CA GLY A 413 -3.50 -3.45 -24.16
C GLY A 413 -2.02 -2.99 -24.23
N ALA A 414 -1.46 -2.45 -23.15
CA ALA A 414 -0.06 -2.04 -23.05
C ALA A 414 0.89 -3.24 -23.21
N PHE A 415 0.45 -4.47 -22.91
CA PHE A 415 1.23 -5.68 -23.14
C PHE A 415 0.95 -6.38 -24.47
N ASP A 416 -0.21 -6.16 -25.09
CA ASP A 416 -0.49 -6.61 -26.46
C ASP A 416 0.24 -5.74 -27.51
N ARG A 417 0.90 -4.68 -27.07
CA ARG A 417 1.68 -3.74 -27.89
C ARG A 417 3.01 -3.37 -27.25
N LEU A 418 3.73 -4.33 -26.67
CA LEU A 418 5.18 -4.13 -26.47
C LEU A 418 5.80 -3.94 -27.86
N THR A 419 6.14 -2.69 -28.17
CA THR A 419 6.82 -2.36 -29.43
C THR A 419 8.31 -2.68 -29.28
N ALA A 420 9.06 -2.69 -30.39
CA ALA A 420 10.51 -2.91 -30.34
C ALA A 420 11.22 -1.94 -29.35
N ASP A 421 10.68 -0.73 -29.18
CA ASP A 421 11.20 0.30 -28.25
C ASP A 421 11.17 -0.14 -26.76
N ASP A 422 10.18 -0.92 -26.32
CA ASP A 422 10.08 -1.36 -24.91
C ASP A 422 11.13 -2.42 -24.56
N THR A 423 11.50 -3.27 -25.53
CA THR A 423 12.62 -4.21 -25.40
C THR A 423 13.97 -3.51 -25.42
N GLU A 424 14.09 -2.36 -26.11
CA GLU A 424 15.24 -1.47 -26.04
C GLU A 424 15.33 -0.71 -24.70
N LEU A 425 14.20 -0.43 -24.07
CA LEU A 425 14.12 0.31 -22.81
C LEU A 425 14.40 -0.58 -21.58
N LEU A 426 13.89 -1.81 -21.58
CA LEU A 426 14.44 -2.85 -20.73
C LEU A 426 15.93 -3.06 -21.09
N GLY A 427 16.28 -2.88 -22.38
CA GLY A 427 17.62 -2.93 -22.99
C GLY A 427 18.59 -2.09 -22.20
N PHE A 428 18.17 -0.84 -22.03
CA PHE A 428 18.76 0.19 -21.24
C PHE A 428 18.78 -0.15 -19.74
N ALA A 429 17.66 -0.55 -19.13
CA ALA A 429 17.61 -0.92 -17.70
C ALA A 429 18.61 -2.04 -17.33
N GLY A 430 18.80 -3.02 -18.23
CA GLY A 430 19.76 -4.11 -18.06
C GLY A 430 21.24 -3.69 -18.17
N ARG A 431 21.54 -2.46 -18.61
CA ARG A 431 22.91 -1.91 -18.64
C ARG A 431 23.40 -1.48 -17.25
N PHE A 432 22.51 -1.40 -16.27
CA PHE A 432 22.83 -0.89 -14.95
C PHE A 432 23.11 -2.00 -13.94
N SER A 433 24.19 -1.85 -13.20
CA SER A 433 24.59 -2.82 -12.18
C SER A 433 23.67 -2.74 -10.96
N ARG A 434 23.03 -3.87 -10.62
CA ARG A 434 22.25 -4.08 -9.39
C ARG A 434 20.99 -3.22 -9.27
N ALA A 435 20.38 -2.82 -10.39
CA ALA A 435 18.99 -2.36 -10.39
C ALA A 435 18.06 -3.55 -10.10
N VAL A 436 17.00 -3.39 -9.31
CA VAL A 436 15.90 -4.35 -9.13
C VAL A 436 14.62 -3.74 -9.71
N LEU A 437 13.69 -4.53 -10.22
CA LEU A 437 12.36 -4.12 -10.61
C LEU A 437 11.38 -4.87 -9.72
N ASP A 438 10.79 -4.19 -8.76
CA ASP A 438 9.70 -4.67 -7.95
C ASP A 438 8.38 -4.61 -8.74
N VAL A 439 7.51 -5.60 -8.59
CA VAL A 439 6.23 -5.72 -9.28
C VAL A 439 5.14 -6.17 -8.32
N HIS A 440 3.99 -5.49 -8.30
CA HIS A 440 2.85 -5.89 -7.45
C HIS A 440 1.81 -6.64 -8.29
N TYR A 441 1.53 -7.91 -7.99
CA TYR A 441 0.59 -8.72 -8.77
C TYR A 441 -0.63 -9.12 -7.94
N TYR A 442 -1.79 -8.60 -8.35
CA TYR A 442 -3.09 -8.94 -7.76
C TYR A 442 -4.06 -9.46 -8.82
N ASN A 443 -4.81 -10.50 -8.47
CA ASN A 443 -5.96 -11.02 -9.23
C ASN A 443 -7.29 -10.74 -8.49
N LEU A 444 -7.39 -9.54 -7.88
CA LEU A 444 -8.52 -9.16 -7.04
C LEU A 444 -9.11 -7.78 -7.42
N PHE A 445 -8.29 -6.85 -7.88
CA PHE A 445 -8.69 -5.45 -8.07
C PHE A 445 -9.31 -5.14 -9.45
N SER A 446 -9.76 -6.18 -10.16
CA SER A 446 -10.36 -6.04 -11.47
C SER A 446 -11.47 -7.07 -11.65
N GLY A 447 -12.69 -6.58 -11.93
CA GLY A 447 -13.88 -7.42 -12.08
C GLY A 447 -13.82 -8.40 -13.26
N ALA A 448 -12.76 -8.41 -14.05
CA ALA A 448 -12.51 -9.49 -15.00
C ALA A 448 -12.18 -10.80 -14.29
N PHE A 449 -11.42 -10.79 -13.20
CA PHE A 449 -11.05 -12.01 -12.45
C PHE A 449 -12.23 -12.63 -11.73
N ASP A 450 -13.18 -11.80 -11.29
CA ASP A 450 -14.42 -12.24 -10.64
C ASP A 450 -15.29 -13.11 -11.57
N ARG A 451 -15.13 -12.95 -12.90
CA ARG A 451 -15.87 -13.72 -13.92
C ARG A 451 -15.15 -14.99 -14.34
N LEU A 452 -13.89 -15.15 -13.96
CA LEU A 452 -13.11 -16.36 -14.25
C LEU A 452 -13.39 -17.42 -13.18
N THR A 453 -13.39 -18.68 -13.61
CA THR A 453 -13.34 -19.84 -12.72
C THR A 453 -12.03 -19.89 -11.93
N ALA A 454 -11.96 -20.77 -10.92
CA ALA A 454 -10.72 -21.00 -10.18
C ALA A 454 -9.58 -21.46 -11.10
N ASP A 455 -9.86 -22.41 -12.01
CA ASP A 455 -8.87 -22.93 -12.96
C ASP A 455 -8.40 -21.85 -13.94
N GLU A 456 -9.29 -21.00 -14.44
CA GLU A 456 -8.93 -19.89 -15.33
C GLU A 456 -8.05 -18.84 -14.62
N ASN A 457 -8.34 -18.53 -13.35
CA ASN A 457 -7.47 -17.65 -12.55
C ASN A 457 -6.08 -18.26 -12.32
N ILE A 458 -6.03 -19.55 -11.99
CA ILE A 458 -4.76 -20.29 -11.81
C ILE A 458 -3.96 -20.31 -13.11
N ASP A 459 -4.61 -20.58 -14.24
CA ASP A 459 -3.98 -20.60 -15.55
C ASP A 459 -3.51 -19.21 -16.00
N PHE A 460 -4.24 -18.16 -15.63
CA PHE A 460 -3.81 -16.78 -15.86
C PHE A 460 -2.48 -16.50 -15.14
N VAL A 461 -2.33 -16.92 -13.88
CA VAL A 461 -1.04 -16.78 -13.19
C VAL A 461 0.05 -17.60 -13.89
N ARG A 462 -0.27 -18.86 -14.22
CA ARG A 462 0.69 -19.79 -14.84
C ARG A 462 1.22 -19.29 -16.18
N ARG A 463 0.36 -18.67 -17.00
CA ARG A 463 0.68 -18.25 -18.37
C ARG A 463 1.00 -16.76 -18.42
N ASN A 464 0.01 -15.91 -18.15
CA ASN A 464 0.11 -14.47 -18.30
C ASN A 464 1.11 -13.88 -17.30
N ARG A 465 0.94 -14.11 -16.00
CA ARG A 465 1.89 -13.55 -15.00
C ARG A 465 3.30 -14.11 -15.14
N SER A 466 3.44 -15.37 -15.54
CA SER A 466 4.77 -15.93 -15.86
C SER A 466 5.40 -15.25 -17.08
N SER A 467 4.61 -14.88 -18.09
CA SER A 467 5.08 -14.14 -19.27
C SER A 467 5.46 -12.71 -18.89
N ASP A 468 4.61 -12.00 -18.14
CA ASP A 468 4.85 -10.64 -17.64
C ASP A 468 6.17 -10.59 -16.86
N LEU A 469 6.33 -11.51 -15.89
CA LEU A 469 7.55 -11.60 -15.09
C LEU A 469 8.78 -11.96 -15.94
N ALA A 470 8.63 -12.82 -16.95
CA ALA A 470 9.74 -13.17 -17.85
C ALA A 470 10.14 -12.02 -18.78
N ALA A 471 9.19 -11.19 -19.21
CA ALA A 471 9.46 -10.02 -20.04
C ALA A 471 10.39 -9.04 -19.31
N VAL A 472 10.16 -8.84 -18.00
CA VAL A 472 10.99 -7.96 -17.16
C VAL A 472 12.22 -8.66 -16.55
N THR A 473 12.21 -9.99 -16.44
CA THR A 473 13.34 -10.80 -15.94
C THR A 473 14.24 -11.27 -17.09
N ARG A 474 15.29 -10.52 -17.38
CA ARG A 474 16.15 -10.75 -18.55
C ARG A 474 17.08 -11.96 -18.40
N ARG A 475 17.49 -12.55 -19.54
CA ARG A 475 18.44 -13.68 -19.59
C ARG A 475 19.80 -13.40 -18.94
N ASN A 476 20.26 -12.14 -18.92
CA ASN A 476 21.49 -11.73 -18.25
C ASN A 476 21.31 -11.51 -16.73
N GLY A 477 20.11 -11.73 -16.19
CA GLY A 477 19.78 -11.55 -14.77
C GLY A 477 19.78 -10.09 -14.30
N ARG A 478 19.66 -9.12 -15.22
CA ARG A 478 19.64 -7.67 -14.91
C ARG A 478 18.56 -6.93 -15.73
N PRO A 479 17.77 -6.03 -15.12
CA PRO A 479 17.70 -5.78 -13.68
C PRO A 479 17.27 -7.03 -12.91
N LEU A 480 17.56 -7.07 -11.61
CA LEU A 480 16.95 -8.04 -10.71
C LEU A 480 15.44 -7.80 -10.69
N THR A 481 14.63 -8.75 -10.24
CA THR A 481 13.17 -8.64 -10.23
C THR A 481 12.62 -9.08 -8.87
N PHE A 482 11.73 -8.31 -8.28
CA PHE A 482 11.09 -8.56 -6.99
C PHE A 482 9.58 -8.60 -7.22
N VAL A 483 8.84 -9.53 -6.62
CA VAL A 483 7.37 -9.43 -6.58
C VAL A 483 6.97 -8.92 -5.20
N GLY A 484 6.97 -7.60 -5.00
CA GLY A 484 6.95 -6.98 -3.69
C GLY A 484 5.61 -7.06 -2.97
N GLU A 485 4.51 -7.24 -3.69
CA GLU A 485 3.23 -7.55 -3.10
C GLU A 485 2.42 -8.52 -3.95
N TRP A 486 1.93 -9.58 -3.32
CA TRP A 486 0.96 -10.52 -3.86
C TRP A 486 0.17 -11.16 -2.71
N VAL A 487 -1.01 -11.69 -3.03
CA VAL A 487 -1.90 -12.37 -2.07
C VAL A 487 -2.60 -13.56 -2.71
N ALA A 488 -2.99 -14.53 -1.89
CA ALA A 488 -3.82 -15.65 -2.32
C ALA A 488 -5.33 -15.39 -2.17
N GLU A 489 -5.74 -14.14 -1.91
CA GLU A 489 -7.15 -13.74 -1.95
C GLU A 489 -7.62 -13.47 -3.39
N TRP A 490 -8.86 -13.84 -3.67
CA TRP A 490 -9.57 -13.55 -4.92
C TRP A 490 -11.09 -13.46 -4.68
N ASN A 491 -11.85 -13.01 -5.68
CA ASN A 491 -13.33 -12.90 -5.59
C ASN A 491 -14.07 -14.09 -6.23
N VAL A 492 -13.37 -15.20 -6.55
CA VAL A 492 -13.99 -16.37 -7.18
C VAL A 492 -15.01 -16.99 -6.22
N ARG A 493 -16.28 -16.98 -6.61
CA ARG A 493 -17.37 -17.50 -5.77
C ARG A 493 -17.34 -19.03 -5.73
N GLY A 494 -17.50 -19.59 -4.53
CA GLY A 494 -17.59 -21.05 -4.33
C GLY A 494 -16.26 -21.80 -4.49
N ALA A 495 -15.12 -21.10 -4.54
CA ALA A 495 -13.80 -21.73 -4.57
C ALA A 495 -13.59 -22.64 -3.34
N SER A 496 -13.11 -23.85 -3.58
CA SER A 496 -12.79 -24.81 -2.53
C SER A 496 -11.46 -24.48 -1.85
N GLU A 497 -11.20 -25.08 -0.69
CA GLU A 497 -9.88 -25.05 -0.04
C GLU A 497 -8.76 -25.47 -1.01
N ARG A 498 -8.99 -26.51 -1.80
CA ARG A 498 -8.03 -27.01 -2.79
C ARG A 498 -7.76 -25.98 -3.89
N ASP A 499 -8.74 -25.16 -4.26
CA ASP A 499 -8.55 -24.11 -5.26
C ASP A 499 -7.63 -23.00 -4.73
N TYR A 500 -7.82 -22.58 -3.48
CA TYR A 500 -6.92 -21.61 -2.84
C TYR A 500 -5.50 -22.17 -2.67
N GLN A 501 -5.35 -23.45 -2.29
CA GLN A 501 -4.04 -24.11 -2.22
C GLN A 501 -3.34 -24.09 -3.58
N ARG A 502 -4.05 -24.47 -4.66
CA ARG A 502 -3.51 -24.47 -6.03
C ARG A 502 -3.16 -23.06 -6.50
N PHE A 503 -4.00 -22.07 -6.16
CA PHE A 503 -3.78 -20.67 -6.49
C PHE A 503 -2.55 -20.09 -5.77
N ALA A 504 -2.42 -20.33 -4.47
CA ALA A 504 -1.24 -19.91 -3.72
C ALA A 504 0.04 -20.62 -4.19
N GLN A 505 -0.04 -21.91 -4.55
CA GLN A 505 1.11 -22.66 -5.07
C GLN A 505 1.58 -22.11 -6.42
N VAL A 506 0.68 -21.89 -7.39
CA VAL A 506 1.08 -21.38 -8.71
C VAL A 506 1.70 -19.98 -8.61
N GLN A 507 1.21 -19.14 -7.70
CA GLN A 507 1.81 -17.84 -7.42
C GLN A 507 3.22 -17.99 -6.85
N GLN A 508 3.45 -18.89 -5.88
CA GLN A 508 4.80 -19.16 -5.36
C GLN A 508 5.75 -19.69 -6.45
N ASP A 509 5.27 -20.58 -7.32
CA ASP A 509 6.06 -21.17 -8.42
C ASP A 509 6.46 -20.15 -9.48
N VAL A 510 5.57 -19.19 -9.78
CA VAL A 510 5.82 -18.13 -10.76
C VAL A 510 6.63 -17.00 -10.12
N TYR A 511 6.15 -16.42 -9.02
CA TYR A 511 6.77 -15.27 -8.36
C TYR A 511 8.13 -15.63 -7.72
N GLY A 512 8.34 -16.89 -7.31
CA GLY A 512 9.65 -17.41 -6.89
C GLY A 512 10.75 -17.30 -7.95
N ARG A 513 10.38 -17.14 -9.23
CA ARG A 513 11.32 -16.95 -10.35
C ARG A 513 11.90 -15.54 -10.40
N ALA A 514 11.29 -14.59 -9.70
CA ALA A 514 11.82 -13.24 -9.54
C ALA A 514 13.23 -13.30 -8.93
N THR A 515 14.17 -12.57 -9.53
CA THR A 515 15.61 -12.77 -9.29
C THR A 515 16.14 -12.12 -8.01
N PHE A 516 15.40 -11.16 -7.46
CA PHE A 516 15.54 -10.60 -6.11
C PHE A 516 14.69 -11.38 -5.09
N GLY A 517 13.45 -11.71 -5.42
CA GLY A 517 12.55 -12.50 -4.57
C GLY A 517 11.09 -12.07 -4.61
N TRP A 518 10.34 -12.26 -3.53
CA TRP A 518 8.95 -11.79 -3.39
C TRP A 518 8.58 -11.45 -1.94
N ALA A 519 7.51 -10.67 -1.73
CA ALA A 519 6.87 -10.51 -0.43
C ALA A 519 5.35 -10.69 -0.50
N TYR A 520 4.80 -11.42 0.47
CA TYR A 520 3.35 -11.60 0.64
C TYR A 520 2.75 -10.43 1.42
N TRP A 521 1.59 -9.92 0.99
CA TRP A 521 0.83 -8.91 1.75
C TRP A 521 -0.36 -9.58 2.46
N MET A 522 -0.29 -9.99 3.71
CA MET A 522 0.62 -9.61 4.80
C MET A 522 0.67 -10.71 5.86
N LEU A 523 1.39 -10.53 6.96
CA LEU A 523 1.52 -11.56 7.99
C LEU A 523 0.20 -11.87 8.70
N LYS A 524 -0.51 -10.84 9.16
CA LYS A 524 -1.73 -10.94 9.97
C LYS A 524 -2.81 -10.01 9.42
N ASN A 525 -4.00 -10.56 9.21
CA ASN A 525 -5.18 -9.82 8.79
C ASN A 525 -6.43 -10.49 9.37
N VAL A 526 -7.52 -9.72 9.55
CA VAL A 526 -8.82 -10.31 9.92
C VAL A 526 -9.43 -11.15 8.81
N ASN A 527 -9.09 -10.86 7.55
CA ASN A 527 -9.47 -11.65 6.39
C ASN A 527 -8.43 -12.76 6.17
N HIS A 528 -8.87 -14.01 6.24
CA HIS A 528 -7.99 -15.17 6.33
C HIS A 528 -6.99 -15.30 5.18
N HIS A 529 -7.39 -15.11 3.93
CA HIS A 529 -6.46 -15.27 2.80
C HIS A 529 -5.55 -14.05 2.59
N TRP A 530 -5.77 -12.94 3.29
CA TRP A 530 -4.79 -11.85 3.41
C TRP A 530 -3.75 -12.11 4.50
N SER A 531 -3.99 -13.09 5.39
CA SER A 531 -3.14 -13.44 6.52
C SER A 531 -2.24 -14.63 6.19
N MET A 532 -0.99 -14.38 5.82
CA MET A 532 -0.03 -15.44 5.50
C MET A 532 0.16 -16.41 6.68
N GLN A 533 0.12 -15.90 7.91
CA GLN A 533 0.20 -16.75 9.09
C GLN A 533 -0.96 -17.76 9.12
N TRP A 534 -2.19 -17.29 8.89
CA TRP A 534 -3.37 -18.16 8.84
C TRP A 534 -3.24 -19.16 7.69
N MET A 535 -2.81 -18.71 6.51
CA MET A 535 -2.63 -19.56 5.33
C MET A 535 -1.61 -20.68 5.57
N ILE A 536 -0.51 -20.41 6.26
CA ILE A 536 0.49 -21.43 6.61
C ILE A 536 -0.07 -22.38 7.67
N GLN A 537 -0.66 -21.85 8.74
CA GLN A 537 -1.15 -22.65 9.87
C GLN A 537 -2.31 -23.59 9.49
N ASN A 538 -3.09 -23.23 8.47
CA ASN A 538 -4.21 -24.04 7.99
C ASN A 538 -3.86 -24.83 6.71
N GLY A 539 -2.59 -24.89 6.31
CA GLY A 539 -2.15 -25.74 5.19
C GLY A 539 -2.48 -25.22 3.79
N TYR A 540 -2.87 -23.96 3.64
CA TYR A 540 -3.12 -23.32 2.34
C TYR A 540 -1.83 -22.92 1.62
N ILE A 541 -0.78 -22.57 2.39
CA ILE A 541 0.56 -22.26 1.88
C ILE A 541 1.58 -23.20 2.53
N THR A 542 2.44 -23.82 1.72
CA THR A 542 3.60 -24.56 2.19
C THR A 542 4.86 -24.01 1.53
N LEU A 543 5.84 -23.60 2.35
CA LEU A 543 7.12 -23.04 1.90
C LEU A 543 8.25 -24.07 1.87
N ASP A 544 8.00 -25.29 2.37
CA ASP A 544 8.91 -26.42 2.31
C ASP A 544 8.77 -27.18 0.99
N SER A 545 9.84 -27.17 0.20
CA SER A 545 9.97 -27.89 -1.07
C SER A 545 9.81 -29.41 -0.96
N SER A 546 9.90 -30.00 0.23
CA SER A 546 9.76 -31.45 0.44
C SER A 546 8.32 -31.94 0.28
N ARG A 547 7.31 -31.10 0.57
CA ARG A 547 5.87 -31.43 0.48
C ARG A 547 5.21 -30.99 -0.83
N SER A 548 5.77 -30.01 -1.54
CA SER A 548 5.17 -29.47 -2.77
C SER A 548 5.03 -30.50 -3.90
N ARG A 549 5.83 -31.58 -3.90
CA ARG A 549 5.69 -32.67 -4.90
C ARG A 549 4.44 -33.53 -4.71
N ALA A 550 3.86 -33.59 -3.51
CA ALA A 550 2.68 -34.43 -3.24
C ALA A 550 1.36 -33.79 -3.71
N ILE A 551 1.34 -32.47 -3.93
CA ILE A 551 0.12 -31.73 -4.33
C ILE A 551 -0.05 -31.71 -5.87
N ILE A 552 1.03 -32.00 -6.62
CA ILE A 552 1.09 -31.85 -8.09
C ILE A 552 0.88 -33.18 -8.84
N SER A 553 0.71 -34.31 -8.16
CA SER A 553 0.34 -35.56 -8.85
C SER A 553 -1.08 -35.42 -9.45
N PRO A 554 -1.28 -35.73 -10.75
CA PRO A 554 -2.61 -36.06 -11.26
C PRO A 554 -3.15 -37.26 -10.45
N PRO A 555 -4.46 -37.56 -10.47
CA PRO A 555 -4.92 -38.83 -9.95
C PRO A 555 -4.21 -39.94 -10.74
N ASP A 556 -3.30 -40.66 -10.09
CA ASP A 556 -2.70 -41.86 -10.67
C ASP A 556 -3.86 -42.83 -10.94
N GLY A 557 -3.95 -43.30 -12.18
CA GLY A 557 -5.03 -44.12 -12.72
C GLY A 557 -5.08 -45.56 -12.20
N ASP A 558 -4.77 -45.79 -10.92
CA ASP A 558 -4.71 -47.13 -10.31
C ASP A 558 -5.80 -47.39 -9.25
N GLU A 559 -6.76 -46.47 -9.04
CA GLU A 559 -7.96 -46.73 -8.21
C GLU A 559 -9.14 -47.34 -9.00
N GLN A 560 -8.96 -47.70 -10.27
CA GLN A 560 -10.00 -48.41 -11.04
C GLN A 560 -9.97 -49.95 -10.91
N MET A 561 -9.02 -50.55 -10.17
CA MET A 561 -8.95 -52.01 -10.01
C MET A 561 -9.47 -52.57 -8.67
N GLU A 562 -9.91 -51.74 -7.72
CA GLU A 562 -10.49 -52.23 -6.45
C GLU A 562 -12.01 -52.03 -6.33
N MET A 563 -12.67 -51.40 -7.32
CA MET A 563 -14.14 -51.30 -7.35
C MET A 563 -14.85 -52.33 -8.25
N GLU A 564 -14.12 -53.21 -8.94
CA GLU A 564 -14.73 -54.33 -9.70
C GLU A 564 -14.83 -55.65 -8.90
N SER A 565 -14.18 -55.75 -7.74
CA SER A 565 -14.27 -56.93 -6.86
C SER A 565 -15.34 -56.79 -5.76
N ALA A 566 -15.80 -55.58 -5.46
CA ALA A 566 -16.90 -55.32 -4.52
C ALA A 566 -18.31 -55.32 -5.17
N GLY A 567 -18.38 -55.29 -6.51
CA GLY A 567 -19.63 -55.30 -7.29
C GLY A 567 -20.16 -56.69 -7.68
N ARG A 568 -19.43 -57.78 -7.38
CA ARG A 568 -19.80 -59.16 -7.75
C ARG A 568 -20.35 -60.03 -6.61
N LEU A 569 -20.72 -59.42 -5.48
CA LEU A 569 -21.34 -60.15 -4.34
C LEU A 569 -22.71 -59.58 -3.91
N LYS A 570 -23.36 -58.78 -4.76
CA LYS A 570 -24.76 -58.32 -4.57
C LYS A 570 -25.62 -58.41 -5.84
N GLN A 571 -25.44 -59.48 -6.60
CA GLN A 571 -26.42 -59.98 -7.57
C GLN A 571 -26.51 -61.50 -7.41
N ASP A 572 -26.96 -61.94 -6.24
CA ASP A 572 -27.47 -63.30 -5.97
C ASP A 572 -28.32 -63.24 -4.70
N ALA A 573 -29.43 -62.50 -4.76
CA ALA A 573 -30.51 -62.54 -3.77
C ALA A 573 -31.78 -61.82 -4.26
N VAL A 574 -32.31 -62.21 -5.41
CA VAL A 574 -33.77 -62.19 -5.66
C VAL A 574 -34.11 -63.53 -6.30
N GLN A 575 -34.14 -64.58 -5.47
CA GLN A 575 -34.80 -65.86 -5.74
C GLN A 575 -34.94 -66.63 -4.41
N ALA A 576 -36.02 -66.35 -3.68
CA ALA A 576 -36.79 -67.26 -2.81
C ALA A 576 -37.47 -66.46 -1.68
N SER A 577 -38.81 -66.55 -1.67
CA SER A 577 -39.83 -66.03 -0.72
C SER A 577 -39.95 -64.52 -0.58
#